data_AF-A0A534SEF8-F1
#
_entry.id   AF-A0A534SEF8-F1
#
_cell.length_a   1.000
_cell.length_b   1.000
_cell.length_c   1.000
_cell.angle_alpha   90.00
_cell.angle_beta   90.00
_cell.angle_gamma   90.00
#
_symmetry.space_group_name_H-M   'P 1'
#
loop_
_entity.id
_entity.type
_entity.pdbx_description
1 polymer ?
#
loop_
_entity_poly.entity_id
_entity_poly.type
_entity_poly.pdbx_seq_one_letter_code
_entity_poly.pdbx_strand_id
1 'polypeptide(L)'
;MYVANSASNSISVYAPGASGDVAPLRVISGPNTGISNPWSVALDQAGRVYVANSNSITVYAPGVGGPPGSPTANAAPIRAISGFSARVWGPIGLALDAAGYLYMGNFGAIRVYAPIGERPPTSPASSTGPVREILSSLETRGVALDPTGSLYVANAMSPYRKGGGSIDIYVPGAGGRAGSAEANVATRRTINGTETGLNQPSGVALDSAGNLYVANESSITVYAPDVGGFYDSPKANVPPIRTISGANTRLINSWGVALDAAGYLYVSNATANSITVYAPGSGGPPGSSAANVAPIRTISGPRTGLSLPYLIFLRP
;
A
#
# COMPACT_ATOMS: atom_id res chain seq x y z
N MET A 1 -3.50 -7.05 -11.56
CA MET A 1 -2.72 -6.71 -10.33
C MET A 1 -1.46 -5.95 -10.73
N TYR A 2 -1.21 -4.80 -10.12
CA TYR A 2 0.04 -4.03 -10.27
C TYR A 2 0.94 -4.31 -9.06
N VAL A 3 2.24 -4.49 -9.30
CA VAL A 3 3.23 -4.82 -8.25
C VAL A 3 4.44 -3.92 -8.40
N ALA A 4 4.82 -3.23 -7.33
CA ALA A 4 6.06 -2.48 -7.26
C ALA A 4 7.24 -3.39 -6.92
N ASN A 5 8.18 -3.56 -7.86
CA ASN A 5 9.36 -4.41 -7.71
C ASN A 5 10.58 -3.55 -7.41
N SER A 6 10.88 -3.36 -6.12
CA SER A 6 11.87 -2.38 -5.66
C SER A 6 13.27 -2.64 -6.21
N ALA A 7 13.72 -3.90 -6.18
CA ALA A 7 15.09 -4.25 -6.55
C ALA A 7 15.33 -4.17 -8.07
N SER A 8 14.29 -4.29 -8.88
CA SER A 8 14.38 -4.22 -10.35
C SER A 8 13.98 -2.86 -10.94
N ASN A 9 13.63 -1.88 -10.11
CA ASN A 9 13.15 -0.57 -10.54
C ASN A 9 12.02 -0.67 -11.58
N SER A 10 11.01 -1.50 -11.30
CA SER A 10 9.93 -1.76 -12.25
C SER A 10 8.56 -1.89 -11.58
N ILE A 11 7.51 -1.70 -12.38
CA ILE A 11 6.15 -2.13 -12.05
C ILE A 11 5.76 -3.29 -12.96
N SER A 12 5.34 -4.41 -12.38
CA SER A 12 4.78 -5.55 -13.12
C SER A 12 3.25 -5.55 -13.05
N VAL A 13 2.60 -5.93 -14.15
CA VAL A 13 1.14 -6.05 -14.25
C VAL A 13 0.76 -7.47 -14.61
N TYR A 14 0.03 -8.15 -13.74
CA TYR A 14 -0.43 -9.53 -13.94
C TYR A 14 -1.93 -9.59 -14.24
N ALA A 15 -2.31 -10.61 -15.03
CA ALA A 15 -3.69 -10.93 -15.32
C ALA A 15 -4.46 -11.31 -14.04
N PRO A 16 -5.79 -11.06 -14.01
CA PRO A 16 -6.66 -11.71 -13.02
C PRO A 16 -6.43 -13.23 -13.03
N GLY A 17 -6.37 -13.83 -11.85
CA GLY A 17 -6.18 -15.28 -11.71
C GLY A 17 -4.76 -15.80 -12.00
N ALA A 18 -3.77 -14.94 -12.28
CA ALA A 18 -2.37 -15.36 -12.46
C ALA A 18 -1.88 -16.27 -11.30
N SER A 19 -1.18 -17.35 -11.65
CA SER A 19 -0.66 -18.34 -10.69
C SER A 19 0.54 -19.08 -11.29
N GLY A 20 1.46 -19.52 -10.44
CA GLY A 20 2.71 -20.17 -10.80
C GLY A 20 3.75 -19.20 -11.36
N ASP A 21 4.69 -19.76 -12.11
CA ASP A 21 5.76 -19.01 -12.76
C ASP A 21 5.28 -18.42 -14.08
N VAL A 22 4.50 -17.33 -14.01
CA VAL A 22 3.87 -16.68 -15.17
C VAL A 22 4.44 -15.30 -15.43
N ALA A 23 4.74 -15.00 -16.69
CA ALA A 23 5.21 -13.68 -17.10
C ALA A 23 4.13 -12.59 -16.88
N PRO A 24 4.54 -11.35 -16.54
CA PRO A 24 3.60 -10.24 -16.43
C PRO A 24 3.05 -9.88 -17.82
N LEU A 25 1.77 -9.48 -17.86
CA LEU A 25 1.12 -8.99 -19.08
C LEU A 25 1.81 -7.73 -19.61
N ARG A 26 2.18 -6.84 -18.68
CA ARG A 26 2.87 -5.58 -18.98
C ARG A 26 3.87 -5.28 -17.88
N VAL A 27 4.93 -4.56 -18.25
CA VAL A 27 5.88 -3.95 -17.33
C VAL A 27 6.07 -2.48 -17.66
N ILE A 28 6.34 -1.70 -16.63
CA ILE A 28 6.86 -0.33 -16.74
C ILE A 28 8.28 -0.41 -16.19
N SER A 29 9.27 -0.30 -17.07
CA SER A 29 10.67 -0.55 -16.73
C SER A 29 11.61 0.10 -17.72
N GLY A 30 12.80 0.47 -17.26
CA GLY A 30 13.86 1.03 -18.09
C GLY A 30 14.21 2.47 -17.72
N PRO A 31 15.30 3.00 -18.27
CA PRO A 31 15.91 4.25 -17.81
C PRO A 31 15.05 5.49 -18.03
N ASN A 32 14.14 5.48 -19.01
CA ASN A 32 13.30 6.64 -19.31
C ASN A 32 12.11 6.74 -18.35
N THR A 33 11.77 5.67 -17.63
CA THR A 33 10.63 5.67 -16.71
C THR A 33 10.85 6.58 -15.51
N GLY A 34 12.09 6.74 -15.05
CA GLY A 34 12.37 7.43 -13.80
C GLY A 34 11.91 6.67 -12.55
N ILE A 35 11.56 5.38 -12.68
CA ILE A 35 11.31 4.50 -11.53
C ILE A 35 12.64 4.23 -10.83
N SER A 36 12.67 4.41 -9.51
CA SER A 36 13.85 4.18 -8.68
C SER A 36 13.43 3.70 -7.30
N ASN A 37 13.76 2.45 -6.98
CA ASN A 37 13.38 1.75 -5.75
C ASN A 37 11.90 1.97 -5.39
N PRO A 38 10.96 1.52 -6.24
CA PRO A 38 9.55 1.77 -6.02
C PRO A 38 9.02 1.01 -4.79
N TRP A 39 8.24 1.70 -3.95
CA TRP A 39 7.60 1.15 -2.75
C TRP A 39 6.14 0.81 -2.97
N SER A 40 5.44 1.59 -3.79
CA SER A 40 4.03 1.42 -4.06
C SER A 40 3.64 1.88 -5.44
N VAL A 41 2.49 1.37 -5.88
CA VAL A 41 1.78 1.76 -7.08
C VAL A 41 0.31 1.97 -6.74
N ALA A 42 -0.30 3.01 -7.30
CA ALA A 42 -1.75 3.25 -7.20
C ALA A 42 -2.27 3.81 -8.52
N LEU A 43 -3.57 3.64 -8.79
CA LEU A 43 -4.21 4.18 -9.99
C LEU A 43 -5.35 5.11 -9.62
N ASP A 44 -5.57 6.13 -10.44
CA ASP A 44 -6.80 6.93 -10.39
C ASP A 44 -7.90 6.36 -11.29
N GLN A 45 -9.09 6.98 -11.25
CA GLN A 45 -10.26 6.56 -12.03
C GLN A 45 -10.04 6.64 -13.56
N ALA A 46 -9.19 7.56 -14.02
CA ALA A 46 -8.79 7.64 -15.44
C ALA A 46 -7.78 6.54 -15.82
N GLY A 47 -7.26 5.80 -14.85
CA GLY A 47 -6.29 4.73 -15.04
C GLY A 47 -4.84 5.19 -15.13
N ARG A 48 -4.54 6.45 -14.77
CA ARG A 48 -3.16 6.93 -14.65
C ARG A 48 -2.47 6.17 -13.52
N VAL A 49 -1.20 5.82 -13.73
CA VAL A 49 -0.42 5.02 -12.79
C VAL A 49 0.49 5.94 -11.99
N TYR A 50 0.40 5.91 -10.67
CA TYR A 50 1.24 6.65 -9.73
C TYR A 50 2.19 5.66 -9.07
N VAL A 51 3.48 5.96 -9.08
CA VAL A 51 4.52 5.11 -8.50
C VAL A 51 5.30 5.91 -7.47
N ALA A 52 5.29 5.44 -6.23
CA ALA A 52 6.10 5.99 -5.15
C ALA A 52 7.52 5.43 -5.26
N ASN A 53 8.47 6.28 -5.63
CA ASN A 53 9.90 6.00 -5.70
C ASN A 53 10.61 6.52 -4.44
N SER A 54 11.87 6.16 -4.22
CA SER A 54 12.63 6.59 -3.04
C SER A 54 12.78 8.11 -2.85
N ASN A 55 12.61 8.92 -3.89
CA ASN A 55 12.75 10.38 -3.83
C ASN A 55 11.73 11.16 -4.69
N SER A 56 10.75 10.47 -5.26
CA SER A 56 9.78 11.05 -6.20
C SER A 56 8.49 10.24 -6.23
N ILE A 57 7.44 10.84 -6.74
CA ILE A 57 6.27 10.11 -7.25
C ILE A 57 6.23 10.34 -8.74
N THR A 58 6.35 9.26 -9.52
CA THR A 58 6.21 9.34 -10.99
C THR A 58 4.79 8.98 -11.39
N VAL A 59 4.28 9.67 -12.40
CA VAL A 59 2.91 9.48 -12.90
C VAL A 59 2.97 9.19 -14.38
N TYR A 60 2.21 8.18 -14.80
CA TYR A 60 2.17 7.71 -16.17
C TYR A 60 0.77 7.76 -16.75
N ALA A 61 0.70 7.87 -18.07
CA ALA A 61 -0.56 7.85 -18.80
C ALA A 61 -1.33 6.53 -18.60
N PRO A 62 -2.65 6.54 -18.80
CA PRO A 62 -3.45 5.33 -18.73
C PRO A 62 -2.95 4.26 -19.71
N GLY A 63 -2.87 3.02 -19.22
CA GLY A 63 -2.43 1.89 -20.04
C GLY A 63 -0.94 1.83 -20.33
N VAL A 64 -0.11 2.67 -19.69
CA VAL A 64 1.36 2.66 -19.82
C VAL A 64 1.96 1.26 -19.63
N GLY A 65 3.10 1.05 -20.28
CA GLY A 65 3.85 -0.19 -20.25
C GLY A 65 3.51 -1.10 -21.43
N GLY A 66 4.29 -2.17 -21.55
CA GLY A 66 4.10 -3.18 -22.59
C GLY A 66 4.65 -4.52 -22.16
N PRO A 67 4.59 -5.53 -23.03
CA PRO A 67 5.21 -6.83 -22.75
C PRO A 67 6.69 -6.65 -22.35
N PRO A 68 7.24 -7.52 -21.46
CA PRO A 68 8.65 -7.47 -21.11
C PRO A 68 9.57 -7.36 -22.33
N GLY A 69 10.49 -6.39 -22.32
CA GLY A 69 11.40 -6.12 -23.43
C GLY A 69 10.83 -5.26 -24.57
N SER A 70 9.55 -4.89 -24.53
CA SER A 70 8.95 -3.98 -25.52
C SER A 70 9.43 -2.53 -25.33
N PRO A 71 9.63 -1.74 -26.40
CA PRO A 71 9.91 -0.30 -26.28
C PRO A 71 8.86 0.47 -25.49
N THR A 72 7.60 0.02 -25.53
CA THR A 72 6.48 0.63 -24.78
C THR A 72 6.57 0.44 -23.26
N ALA A 73 7.44 -0.47 -22.78
CA ALA A 73 7.73 -0.63 -21.35
C ALA A 73 8.55 0.54 -20.78
N ASN A 74 9.37 1.19 -21.61
CA ASN A 74 10.32 2.24 -21.20
C ASN A 74 9.75 3.65 -21.47
N ALA A 75 8.48 3.86 -21.10
CA ALA A 75 7.79 5.13 -21.33
C ALA A 75 8.15 6.17 -20.25
N ALA A 76 8.36 7.41 -20.66
CA ALA A 76 8.60 8.53 -19.74
C ALA A 76 7.36 8.88 -18.92
N PRO A 77 7.52 9.37 -17.67
CA PRO A 77 6.41 9.80 -16.86
C PRO A 77 5.80 11.09 -17.44
N ILE A 78 4.48 11.21 -17.42
CA ILE A 78 3.76 12.43 -17.80
C ILE A 78 3.86 13.51 -16.72
N ARG A 79 4.23 13.13 -15.49
CA ARG A 79 4.50 14.05 -14.38
C ARG A 79 5.41 13.40 -13.34
N ALA A 80 6.18 14.20 -12.63
CA ALA A 80 6.88 13.80 -11.43
C ALA A 80 6.60 14.79 -10.29
N ILE A 81 6.32 14.28 -9.10
CA ILE A 81 6.31 15.04 -7.86
C ILE A 81 7.67 14.76 -7.20
N SER A 82 8.46 15.81 -6.96
CA SER A 82 9.82 15.71 -6.42
C SER A 82 9.98 16.57 -5.18
N GLY A 83 11.20 16.63 -4.64
CA GLY A 83 11.50 17.37 -3.40
C GLY A 83 11.45 16.51 -2.14
N PHE A 84 11.32 15.19 -2.28
CA PHE A 84 11.48 14.26 -1.16
C PHE A 84 12.97 14.04 -0.88
N SER A 85 13.38 14.19 0.38
CA SER A 85 14.76 13.97 0.79
C SER A 85 15.03 12.47 0.96
N ALA A 86 16.02 11.94 0.26
CA ALA A 86 16.44 10.54 0.45
C ALA A 86 16.93 10.22 1.88
N ARG A 87 17.27 11.25 2.68
CA ARG A 87 17.65 11.10 4.10
C ARG A 87 16.46 10.87 5.04
N VAL A 88 15.26 11.28 4.63
CA VAL A 88 14.02 11.11 5.39
C VAL A 88 13.09 10.32 4.48
N TRP A 89 13.35 9.01 4.39
CA TRP A 89 12.61 7.96 3.67
C TRP A 89 11.51 8.49 2.73
N GLY A 90 11.67 8.35 1.41
CA GLY A 90 10.71 8.87 0.43
C GLY A 90 9.28 8.32 0.54
N PRO A 91 8.39 8.65 -0.41
CA PRO A 91 7.01 8.19 -0.40
C PRO A 91 6.93 6.66 -0.32
N ILE A 92 6.06 6.16 0.57
CA ILE A 92 5.87 4.71 0.79
C ILE A 92 4.49 4.28 0.27
N GLY A 93 3.42 4.54 1.02
CA GLY A 93 2.06 4.18 0.65
C GLY A 93 1.40 5.25 -0.20
N LEU A 94 0.60 4.84 -1.18
CA LEU A 94 -0.22 5.73 -2.00
C LEU A 94 -1.67 5.26 -1.97
N ALA A 95 -2.59 6.20 -1.80
CA ALA A 95 -4.02 6.00 -2.02
C ALA A 95 -4.60 7.22 -2.74
N LEU A 96 -5.64 7.02 -3.54
CA LEU A 96 -6.38 8.11 -4.18
C LEU A 96 -7.84 8.09 -3.76
N ASP A 97 -8.39 9.27 -3.50
CA ASP A 97 -9.84 9.41 -3.28
C ASP A 97 -10.61 9.49 -4.62
N ALA A 98 -11.94 9.47 -4.53
CA ALA A 98 -12.81 9.54 -5.70
C ALA A 98 -12.71 10.87 -6.47
N ALA A 99 -12.20 11.93 -5.84
CA ALA A 99 -11.95 13.23 -6.49
C ALA A 99 -10.55 13.30 -7.13
N GLY A 100 -9.70 12.28 -6.91
CA GLY A 100 -8.35 12.18 -7.46
C GLY A 100 -7.27 12.83 -6.59
N TYR A 101 -7.54 13.19 -5.33
CA TYR A 101 -6.48 13.61 -4.43
C TYR A 101 -5.59 12.42 -4.10
N LEU A 102 -4.28 12.63 -4.18
CA LEU A 102 -3.28 11.62 -3.86
C LEU A 102 -2.86 11.77 -2.41
N TYR A 103 -3.15 10.75 -1.61
CA TYR A 103 -2.67 10.59 -0.24
C TYR A 103 -1.38 9.78 -0.29
N MET A 104 -0.31 10.35 0.24
CA MET A 104 0.99 9.72 0.29
C MET A 104 1.48 9.62 1.73
N GLY A 105 1.76 8.40 2.16
CA GLY A 105 2.40 8.10 3.42
C GLY A 105 3.91 8.30 3.35
N ASN A 106 4.45 9.04 4.32
CA ASN A 106 5.87 9.32 4.49
C ASN A 106 6.25 9.20 5.98
N PHE A 107 7.53 9.09 6.29
CA PHE A 107 8.00 9.19 7.67
C PHE A 107 7.49 10.50 8.33
N GLY A 108 6.65 10.34 9.36
CA GLY A 108 6.13 11.45 10.17
C GLY A 108 5.00 12.28 9.57
N ALA A 109 4.50 11.97 8.37
CA ALA A 109 3.35 12.70 7.82
C ALA A 109 2.65 11.93 6.69
N ILE A 110 1.34 12.18 6.55
CA ILE A 110 0.61 11.94 5.31
C ILE A 110 0.51 13.26 4.56
N ARG A 111 0.97 13.28 3.31
CA ARG A 111 0.85 14.44 2.42
C ARG A 111 -0.21 14.20 1.38
N VAL A 112 -1.07 15.20 1.19
CA VAL A 112 -2.16 15.15 0.23
C VAL A 112 -1.88 16.12 -0.91
N TYR A 113 -1.90 15.61 -2.13
CA TYR A 113 -1.69 16.38 -3.35
C TYR A 113 -2.99 16.53 -4.12
N ALA A 114 -3.19 17.70 -4.72
CA ALA A 114 -4.34 17.95 -5.57
C ALA A 114 -4.36 17.03 -6.80
N PRO A 115 -5.55 16.73 -7.35
CA PRO A 115 -5.69 15.99 -8.59
C PRO A 115 -4.82 16.58 -9.69
N ILE A 116 -4.20 15.71 -10.47
CA ILE A 116 -3.49 16.12 -11.66
C ILE A 116 -4.55 16.47 -12.71
N GLY A 117 -4.53 17.70 -13.22
CA GLY A 117 -5.45 18.13 -14.29
C GLY A 117 -5.36 17.24 -15.54
N GLU A 118 -6.37 17.30 -16.40
CA GLU A 118 -6.49 16.45 -17.60
C GLU A 118 -5.43 16.73 -18.67
N ARG A 119 -4.81 17.92 -18.66
CA ARG A 119 -3.82 18.27 -19.69
C ARG A 119 -2.46 17.66 -19.36
N PRO A 120 -1.87 16.85 -20.25
CA PRO A 120 -0.45 16.51 -20.17
C PRO A 120 0.32 17.83 -20.15
N PRO A 121 1.13 18.12 -19.12
CA PRO A 121 1.86 19.36 -19.13
C PRO A 121 2.87 19.29 -20.29
N THR A 122 2.99 20.37 -21.06
CA THR A 122 3.91 20.49 -22.21
C THR A 122 5.39 20.53 -21.77
N SER A 123 5.64 20.32 -20.49
CA SER A 123 6.91 20.15 -19.79
C SER A 123 6.62 19.40 -18.48
N PRO A 124 7.56 18.66 -17.88
CA PRO A 124 7.38 18.13 -16.53
C PRO A 124 7.27 19.31 -15.54
N ALA A 125 6.05 19.78 -15.27
CA ALA A 125 5.81 20.87 -14.35
C ALA A 125 6.36 20.51 -12.97
N SER A 126 7.19 21.38 -12.42
CA SER A 126 7.71 21.30 -11.06
C SER A 126 6.56 21.27 -10.04
N SER A 127 6.82 20.61 -8.92
CA SER A 127 5.91 20.27 -7.84
C SER A 127 4.99 21.41 -7.41
N THR A 128 3.67 21.25 -7.58
CA THR A 128 2.73 21.86 -6.63
C THR A 128 2.93 21.13 -5.31
N GLY A 129 3.31 21.83 -4.25
CA GLY A 129 3.47 21.26 -2.91
C GLY A 129 2.17 20.59 -2.41
N PRO A 130 2.22 19.89 -1.26
CA PRO A 130 1.02 19.31 -0.68
C PRO A 130 -0.02 20.39 -0.38
N VAL A 131 -1.28 20.11 -0.69
CA VAL A 131 -2.41 20.98 -0.38
C VAL A 131 -2.92 20.75 1.05
N ARG A 132 -2.70 19.54 1.58
CA ARG A 132 -2.92 19.21 2.98
C ARG A 132 -1.80 18.33 3.53
N GLU A 133 -1.56 18.44 4.83
CA GLU A 133 -0.67 17.55 5.59
C GLU A 133 -1.41 17.06 6.85
N ILE A 134 -1.16 15.80 7.20
CA ILE A 134 -1.57 15.18 8.46
C ILE A 134 -0.28 14.74 9.13
N LEU A 135 0.05 15.31 10.28
CA LEU A 135 1.25 14.93 11.02
C LEU A 135 1.05 13.57 11.70
N SER A 136 2.08 12.73 11.63
CA SER A 136 2.14 11.44 12.32
C SER A 136 3.42 11.39 13.15
N SER A 137 3.37 10.79 14.33
CA SER A 137 4.56 10.62 15.17
C SER A 137 5.32 9.33 14.88
N LEU A 138 4.81 8.50 13.96
CA LEU A 138 5.33 7.16 13.65
C LEU A 138 5.77 7.04 12.18
N GLU A 139 6.43 5.92 11.86
CA GLU A 139 6.77 5.57 10.49
C GLU A 139 5.50 5.15 9.75
N THR A 140 4.89 6.10 9.04
CA THR A 140 3.75 5.81 8.18
C THR A 140 4.20 5.06 6.93
N ARG A 141 3.64 3.86 6.73
CA ARG A 141 3.89 2.99 5.57
C ARG A 141 2.70 3.03 4.61
N GLY A 142 1.90 1.98 4.58
CA GLY A 142 0.73 1.85 3.73
C GLY A 142 -0.42 2.75 4.18
N VAL A 143 -1.17 3.23 3.20
CA VAL A 143 -2.40 3.99 3.41
C VAL A 143 -3.52 3.41 2.54
N ALA A 144 -4.75 3.45 3.04
CA ALA A 144 -5.94 3.07 2.29
C ALA A 144 -7.09 4.02 2.63
N LEU A 145 -8.03 4.15 1.69
CA LEU A 145 -9.26 4.92 1.88
C LEU A 145 -10.45 3.98 1.83
N ASP A 146 -11.43 4.20 2.70
CA ASP A 146 -12.75 3.58 2.53
C ASP A 146 -13.61 4.41 1.55
N PRO A 147 -14.77 3.90 1.09
CA PRO A 147 -15.64 4.62 0.16
C PRO A 147 -16.18 5.95 0.68
N THR A 148 -16.15 6.18 2.00
CA THR A 148 -16.56 7.45 2.62
C THR A 148 -15.43 8.49 2.63
N GLY A 149 -14.21 8.06 2.29
CA GLY A 149 -12.99 8.87 2.32
C GLY A 149 -12.25 8.85 3.65
N SER A 150 -12.60 7.95 4.58
CA SER A 150 -11.83 7.81 5.82
C SER A 150 -10.48 7.18 5.51
N LEU A 151 -9.41 7.73 6.08
CA LEU A 151 -8.04 7.34 5.79
C LEU A 151 -7.53 6.39 6.88
N TYR A 152 -7.10 5.20 6.46
CA TYR A 152 -6.47 4.18 7.28
C TYR A 152 -4.96 4.22 7.03
N VAL A 153 -4.19 4.31 8.09
CA VAL A 153 -2.74 4.52 8.03
C VAL A 153 -2.04 3.44 8.84
N ALA A 154 -1.24 2.61 8.17
CA ALA A 154 -0.36 1.67 8.85
C ALA A 154 0.88 2.39 9.35
N ASN A 155 1.09 2.35 10.66
CA ASN A 155 2.25 2.94 11.30
C ASN A 155 3.12 1.84 11.90
N ALA A 156 4.31 1.69 11.37
CA ALA A 156 5.33 0.84 11.96
C ALA A 156 6.05 1.59 13.09
N MET A 157 6.42 0.87 14.15
CA MET A 157 7.41 1.37 15.09
C MET A 157 8.81 1.17 14.52
N SER A 158 9.75 2.04 14.87
CA SER A 158 11.18 1.83 14.57
C SER A 158 11.60 0.40 14.96
N PRO A 159 12.41 -0.30 14.13
CA PRO A 159 12.75 -1.72 14.32
C PRO A 159 13.44 -2.03 15.67
N TYR A 160 13.86 -1.01 16.42
CA TYR A 160 14.45 -1.12 17.74
C TYR A 160 13.43 -1.21 18.90
N ARG A 161 12.12 -1.08 18.63
CA ARG A 161 11.06 -1.37 19.61
C ARG A 161 10.37 -2.68 19.21
N LYS A 162 10.69 -3.78 19.92
CA LYS A 162 10.00 -5.08 19.75
C LYS A 162 8.53 -4.95 20.13
N GLY A 163 7.65 -5.51 19.29
CA GLY A 163 6.22 -5.66 19.57
C GLY A 163 5.46 -4.34 19.55
N GLY A 164 5.18 -3.82 18.36
CA GLY A 164 4.29 -2.67 18.24
C GLY A 164 4.19 -2.07 16.85
N GLY A 165 3.17 -1.23 16.73
CA GLY A 165 2.68 -0.52 15.57
C GLY A 165 1.29 0.02 15.90
N SER A 166 0.75 0.88 15.04
CA SER A 166 -0.65 1.27 15.13
C SER A 166 -1.29 1.29 13.76
N ILE A 167 -2.61 1.17 13.73
CA ILE A 167 -3.38 1.68 12.61
C ILE A 167 -4.10 2.93 13.07
N ASP A 168 -3.78 4.06 12.45
CA ASP A 168 -4.47 5.31 12.70
C ASP A 168 -5.56 5.52 11.66
N ILE A 169 -6.74 5.91 12.13
CA ILE A 169 -7.91 6.11 11.30
C ILE A 169 -8.31 7.58 11.42
N TYR A 170 -8.29 8.30 10.29
CA TYR A 170 -8.66 9.70 10.22
C TYR A 170 -10.01 9.86 9.54
N VAL A 171 -10.76 10.89 9.94
CA VAL A 171 -12.00 11.28 9.28
C VAL A 171 -11.75 11.72 7.82
N PRO A 172 -12.76 11.64 6.93
CA PRO A 172 -12.67 12.21 5.61
C PRO A 172 -12.26 13.69 5.67
N GLY A 173 -11.29 14.06 4.83
CA GLY A 173 -10.78 15.43 4.77
C GLY A 173 -9.90 15.88 5.95
N ALA A 174 -9.50 14.97 6.85
CA ALA A 174 -8.56 15.29 7.93
C ALA A 174 -7.24 15.90 7.41
N GLY A 175 -6.59 16.63 8.30
CA GLY A 175 -5.41 17.44 8.00
C GLY A 175 -5.78 18.88 7.69
N GLY A 176 -4.75 19.69 7.47
CA GLY A 176 -4.88 21.11 7.20
C GLY A 176 -3.79 21.60 6.29
N ARG A 177 -3.68 22.91 6.11
CA ARG A 177 -2.63 23.50 5.27
C ARG A 177 -1.26 23.06 5.79
N ALA A 178 -0.33 22.72 4.90
CA ALA A 178 1.02 22.31 5.30
C ALA A 178 1.68 23.39 6.18
N GLY A 179 2.27 22.97 7.31
CA GLY A 179 2.88 23.85 8.32
C GLY A 179 1.90 24.61 9.22
N SER A 180 0.59 24.33 9.16
CA SER A 180 -0.41 24.93 10.05
C SER A 180 -0.70 24.06 11.29
N ALA A 181 -1.33 24.66 12.31
CA ALA A 181 -1.84 23.92 13.46
C ALA A 181 -2.90 22.87 13.06
N GLU A 182 -3.63 23.12 11.98
CA GLU A 182 -4.65 22.23 11.43
C GLU A 182 -4.05 20.94 10.83
N ALA A 183 -2.73 20.87 10.64
CA ALA A 183 -2.04 19.63 10.24
C ALA A 183 -1.88 18.63 11.41
N ASN A 184 -1.97 19.11 12.66
CA ASN A 184 -1.92 18.27 13.86
C ASN A 184 -3.32 17.79 14.25
N VAL A 185 -3.94 16.97 13.39
CA VAL A 185 -5.30 16.46 13.62
C VAL A 185 -5.23 15.18 14.44
N ALA A 186 -6.03 15.11 15.50
CA ALA A 186 -6.20 13.88 16.27
C ALA A 186 -6.83 12.78 15.40
N THR A 187 -6.40 11.55 15.61
CA THR A 187 -7.01 10.39 14.97
C THR A 187 -8.48 10.26 15.41
N ARG A 188 -9.35 9.84 14.50
CA ARG A 188 -10.74 9.50 14.84
C ARG A 188 -10.76 8.27 15.75
N ARG A 189 -9.93 7.30 15.41
CA ARG A 189 -9.69 6.04 16.11
C ARG A 189 -8.27 5.58 15.86
N THR A 190 -7.74 4.80 16.78
CA THR A 190 -6.51 4.04 16.58
C THR A 190 -6.73 2.59 17.00
N ILE A 191 -5.96 1.70 16.37
CA ILE A 191 -5.78 0.31 16.77
C ILE A 191 -4.35 0.20 17.28
N ASN A 192 -4.17 0.07 18.59
CA ASN A 192 -2.86 0.03 19.22
C ASN A 192 -2.88 -0.81 20.49
N GLY A 193 -1.73 -1.39 20.84
CA GLY A 193 -1.58 -2.23 22.04
C GLY A 193 -1.32 -3.70 21.71
N THR A 194 -1.03 -4.47 22.76
CA THR A 194 -0.49 -5.83 22.64
C THR A 194 -1.51 -6.88 22.22
N GLU A 195 -2.81 -6.64 22.43
CA GLU A 195 -3.87 -7.58 22.06
C GLU A 195 -4.21 -7.52 20.57
N THR A 196 -3.86 -6.41 19.91
CA THR A 196 -4.12 -6.20 18.48
C THR A 196 -3.42 -7.24 17.59
N GLY A 197 -2.29 -7.80 18.03
CA GLY A 197 -1.47 -8.68 17.20
C GLY A 197 -0.77 -7.94 16.05
N LEU A 198 -0.76 -6.60 16.04
CA LEU A 198 0.05 -5.81 15.10
C LEU A 198 1.54 -6.06 15.35
N ASN A 199 2.27 -6.34 14.28
CA ASN A 199 3.72 -6.49 14.33
C ASN A 199 4.34 -5.91 13.06
N GLN A 200 4.95 -4.73 13.17
CA GLN A 200 5.54 -4.01 12.03
C GLN A 200 4.54 -3.86 10.88
N PRO A 201 3.32 -3.31 11.13
CA PRO A 201 2.30 -3.22 10.11
C PRO A 201 2.81 -2.41 8.91
N SER A 202 2.54 -2.89 7.70
CA SER A 202 3.08 -2.36 6.46
C SER A 202 1.97 -1.88 5.53
N GLY A 203 1.25 -2.80 4.89
CA GLY A 203 0.12 -2.51 4.01
C GLY A 203 -1.22 -2.65 4.71
N VAL A 204 -2.21 -1.88 4.25
CA VAL A 204 -3.60 -1.97 4.68
C VAL A 204 -4.54 -2.01 3.48
N ALA A 205 -5.64 -2.74 3.60
CA ALA A 205 -6.72 -2.76 2.62
C ALA A 205 -8.05 -3.04 3.32
N LEU A 206 -9.16 -2.64 2.71
CA LEU A 206 -10.50 -2.93 3.21
C LEU A 206 -11.24 -3.85 2.24
N ASP A 207 -12.10 -4.72 2.78
CA ASP A 207 -13.10 -5.41 1.98
C ASP A 207 -14.38 -4.57 1.82
N SER A 208 -15.33 -5.05 1.02
CA SER A 208 -16.61 -4.36 0.77
C SER A 208 -17.52 -4.26 1.99
N ALA A 209 -17.29 -5.06 3.03
CA ALA A 209 -17.98 -4.97 4.31
C ALA A 209 -17.31 -3.97 5.27
N GLY A 210 -16.13 -3.43 4.91
CA GLY A 210 -15.36 -2.52 5.75
C GLY A 210 -14.44 -3.22 6.75
N ASN A 211 -14.21 -4.53 6.62
CA ASN A 211 -13.19 -5.20 7.43
C ASN A 211 -11.81 -4.74 7.00
N LEU A 212 -10.97 -4.40 7.97
CA LEU A 212 -9.61 -3.94 7.74
C LEU A 212 -8.65 -5.13 7.74
N TYR A 213 -7.93 -5.32 6.64
CA TYR A 213 -6.84 -6.27 6.49
C TYR A 213 -5.51 -5.55 6.64
N VAL A 214 -4.64 -6.05 7.52
CA VAL A 214 -3.34 -5.47 7.79
C VAL A 214 -2.24 -6.49 7.53
N ALA A 215 -1.30 -6.14 6.65
CA ALA A 215 -0.06 -6.90 6.49
C ALA A 215 0.86 -6.61 7.67
N ASN A 216 1.28 -7.68 8.34
CA ASN A 216 2.35 -7.69 9.33
C ASN A 216 3.51 -8.51 8.76
N GLU A 217 4.68 -8.47 9.39
CA GLU A 217 5.91 -9.08 8.87
C GLU A 217 5.74 -10.53 8.36
N SER A 218 4.93 -11.37 9.01
CA SER A 218 4.64 -12.75 8.56
C SER A 218 3.23 -13.23 8.92
N SER A 219 2.29 -12.29 9.04
CA SER A 219 0.89 -12.59 9.32
C SER A 219 -0.02 -11.50 8.74
N ILE A 220 -1.27 -11.86 8.51
CA ILE A 220 -2.33 -10.88 8.24
C ILE A 220 -3.26 -10.85 9.45
N THR A 221 -3.52 -9.66 9.99
CA THR A 221 -4.58 -9.44 10.97
C THR A 221 -5.79 -8.81 10.29
N VAL A 222 -6.97 -9.28 10.66
CA VAL A 222 -8.24 -8.76 10.13
C VAL A 222 -9.08 -8.24 11.29
N TYR A 223 -9.56 -7.01 11.16
CA TYR A 223 -10.41 -6.37 12.16
C TYR A 223 -11.80 -6.08 11.58
N ALA A 224 -12.80 -6.14 12.45
CA ALA A 224 -14.17 -5.79 12.11
C ALA A 224 -14.28 -4.31 11.70
N PRO A 225 -15.37 -3.93 11.00
CA PRO A 225 -15.66 -2.53 10.76
C PRO A 225 -15.76 -1.80 12.09
N ASP A 226 -15.39 -0.52 12.06
CA ASP A 226 -15.45 0.37 13.20
C ASP A 226 -14.56 0.06 14.43
N VAL A 227 -13.64 -0.90 14.29
CA VAL A 227 -12.61 -1.20 15.27
C VAL A 227 -11.80 0.04 15.66
N GLY A 228 -11.27 0.02 16.88
CA GLY A 228 -10.41 1.07 17.41
C GLY A 228 -11.14 2.05 18.31
N GLY A 229 -10.35 2.81 19.06
CA GLY A 229 -10.82 3.80 20.02
C GLY A 229 -9.87 4.97 20.14
N PHE A 230 -10.00 5.76 21.20
CA PHE A 230 -8.96 6.73 21.56
C PHE A 230 -7.66 6.00 21.91
N TYR A 231 -6.53 6.68 21.71
CA TYR A 231 -5.21 6.14 22.02
C TYR A 231 -5.15 5.59 23.45
N ASP A 232 -4.61 4.39 23.61
CA ASP A 232 -4.50 3.65 24.89
C ASP A 232 -5.85 3.35 25.60
N SER A 233 -6.97 3.49 24.89
CA SER A 233 -8.27 3.02 25.41
C SER A 233 -8.44 1.51 25.23
N PRO A 234 -9.26 0.83 26.05
CA PRO A 234 -9.56 -0.59 25.87
C PRO A 234 -10.11 -0.93 24.48
N LYS A 235 -10.82 0.02 23.84
CA LYS A 235 -11.36 -0.16 22.48
C LYS A 235 -10.29 -0.07 21.39
N ALA A 236 -9.15 0.55 21.67
CA ALA A 236 -8.00 0.59 20.76
C ALA A 236 -7.15 -0.69 20.81
N ASN A 237 -7.12 -1.36 21.97
CA ASN A 237 -6.37 -2.59 22.19
C ASN A 237 -7.29 -3.82 22.19
N VAL A 238 -7.81 -4.19 21.02
CA VAL A 238 -8.70 -5.34 20.86
C VAL A 238 -8.10 -6.39 19.91
N PRO A 239 -8.36 -7.69 20.15
CA PRO A 239 -7.87 -8.74 19.26
C PRO A 239 -8.51 -8.67 17.86
N PRO A 240 -7.79 -9.12 16.82
CA PRO A 240 -8.34 -9.22 15.48
C PRO A 240 -9.40 -10.32 15.44
N ILE A 241 -10.45 -10.12 14.64
CA ILE A 241 -11.52 -11.12 14.47
C ILE A 241 -11.02 -12.36 13.73
N ARG A 242 -9.93 -12.21 12.96
CA ARG A 242 -9.32 -13.29 12.18
C ARG A 242 -7.85 -13.00 11.94
N THR A 243 -7.04 -14.06 11.88
CA THR A 243 -5.66 -14.02 11.43
C THR A 243 -5.39 -15.03 10.33
N ILE A 244 -4.44 -14.70 9.46
CA ILE A 244 -3.79 -15.63 8.54
C ILE A 244 -2.33 -15.68 8.99
N SER A 245 -1.92 -16.79 9.58
CA SER A 245 -0.61 -16.93 10.24
C SER A 245 -0.18 -18.38 10.34
N GLY A 246 1.13 -18.63 10.27
CA GLY A 246 1.72 -19.97 10.39
C GLY A 246 2.34 -20.45 9.08
N ALA A 247 3.07 -21.56 9.15
CA ALA A 247 3.95 -22.02 8.07
C ALA A 247 3.22 -22.35 6.75
N ASN A 248 1.98 -22.84 6.81
CA ASN A 248 1.22 -23.22 5.62
C ASN A 248 0.80 -22.00 4.79
N THR A 249 0.72 -20.83 5.40
CA THR A 249 0.37 -19.57 4.72
C THR A 249 1.43 -19.16 3.69
N ARG A 250 2.70 -19.53 3.93
CA ARG A 250 3.84 -19.08 3.12
C ARG A 250 4.03 -17.55 3.13
N LEU A 251 3.51 -16.88 4.16
CA LEU A 251 3.76 -15.46 4.40
C LEU A 251 5.21 -15.28 4.87
N ILE A 252 5.99 -14.49 4.11
CA ILE A 252 7.40 -14.23 4.40
C ILE A 252 7.69 -12.76 4.10
N ASN A 253 8.03 -11.99 5.14
CA ASN A 253 8.25 -10.55 5.05
C ASN A 253 7.16 -9.88 4.19
N SER A 254 5.92 -9.91 4.69
CA SER A 254 4.75 -9.45 3.95
C SER A 254 4.63 -7.93 4.01
N TRP A 255 4.41 -7.31 2.84
CA TRP A 255 4.39 -5.85 2.72
C TRP A 255 3.04 -5.32 2.25
N GLY A 256 2.60 -5.74 1.06
CA GLY A 256 1.36 -5.29 0.45
C GLY A 256 0.23 -6.26 0.69
N VAL A 257 -0.95 -5.73 0.95
CA VAL A 257 -2.22 -6.44 0.91
C VAL A 257 -3.18 -5.70 -0.03
N ALA A 258 -3.94 -6.44 -0.81
CA ALA A 258 -5.04 -5.89 -1.60
C ALA A 258 -6.14 -6.95 -1.75
N LEU A 259 -7.40 -6.50 -1.82
CA LEU A 259 -8.54 -7.37 -2.09
C LEU A 259 -9.13 -7.06 -3.47
N ASP A 260 -9.56 -8.09 -4.18
CA ASP A 260 -10.41 -7.90 -5.36
C ASP A 260 -11.88 -7.78 -4.96
N ALA A 261 -12.75 -7.44 -5.93
CA ALA A 261 -14.18 -7.28 -5.69
C ALA A 261 -14.90 -8.55 -5.20
N ALA A 262 -14.31 -9.73 -5.42
CA ALA A 262 -14.83 -11.00 -4.92
C ALA A 262 -14.31 -11.34 -3.51
N GLY A 263 -13.40 -10.54 -2.95
CA GLY A 263 -12.83 -10.69 -1.62
C GLY A 263 -11.60 -11.60 -1.56
N TYR A 264 -10.99 -11.95 -2.70
CA TYR A 264 -9.71 -12.67 -2.67
C TYR A 264 -8.62 -11.73 -2.16
N LEU A 265 -7.87 -12.19 -1.16
CA LEU A 265 -6.77 -11.44 -0.59
C LEU A 265 -5.47 -11.78 -1.32
N TYR A 266 -4.82 -10.76 -1.86
CA TYR A 266 -3.48 -10.84 -2.45
C TYR A 266 -2.47 -10.26 -1.48
N VAL A 267 -1.36 -10.95 -1.28
CA VAL A 267 -0.29 -10.54 -0.35
C VAL A 267 1.06 -10.62 -1.05
N SER A 268 1.84 -9.54 -1.01
CA SER A 268 3.23 -9.56 -1.47
C SER A 268 4.19 -9.98 -0.37
N ASN A 269 5.07 -10.90 -0.71
CA ASN A 269 6.09 -11.48 0.16
C ASN A 269 7.46 -11.07 -0.36
N ALA A 270 8.02 -10.00 0.20
CA ALA A 270 9.09 -9.24 -0.42
C ALA A 270 10.36 -10.09 -0.59
N THR A 271 10.84 -10.73 0.49
CA THR A 271 12.09 -11.52 0.42
C THR A 271 11.91 -12.87 -0.26
N ALA A 272 10.68 -13.35 -0.35
CA ALA A 272 10.35 -14.58 -1.08
C ALA A 272 10.10 -14.35 -2.58
N ASN A 273 10.13 -13.09 -3.06
CA ASN A 273 9.82 -12.72 -4.45
C ASN A 273 8.52 -13.38 -4.95
N SER A 274 7.47 -13.35 -4.12
CA SER A 274 6.22 -14.05 -4.43
C SER A 274 4.98 -13.26 -4.02
N ILE A 275 3.86 -13.54 -4.70
CA ILE A 275 2.54 -13.09 -4.29
C ILE A 275 1.72 -14.31 -3.90
N THR A 276 1.21 -14.35 -2.67
CA THR A 276 0.26 -15.38 -2.21
C THR A 276 -1.17 -14.86 -2.32
N VAL A 277 -2.10 -15.74 -2.70
CA VAL A 277 -3.52 -15.39 -2.83
C VAL A 277 -4.35 -16.33 -1.95
N TYR A 278 -5.28 -15.77 -1.21
CA TYR A 278 -6.17 -16.50 -0.30
C TYR A 278 -7.63 -16.32 -0.72
N ALA A 279 -8.45 -17.34 -0.46
CA ALA A 279 -9.87 -17.29 -0.73
C ALA A 279 -10.57 -16.25 0.17
N PRO A 280 -11.73 -15.72 -0.24
CA PRO A 280 -12.53 -14.84 0.61
C PRO A 280 -12.81 -15.48 1.97
N GLY A 281 -12.63 -14.71 3.04
CA GLY A 281 -12.83 -15.19 4.41
C GLY A 281 -11.74 -16.10 4.98
N SER A 282 -10.65 -16.36 4.25
CA SER A 282 -9.52 -17.19 4.73
C SER A 282 -8.95 -16.72 6.06
N GLY A 283 -8.52 -17.69 6.87
CA GLY A 283 -8.01 -17.49 8.22
C GLY A 283 -9.00 -17.95 9.29
N GLY A 284 -8.62 -17.84 10.55
CA GLY A 284 -9.48 -18.15 11.69
C GLY A 284 -9.15 -17.26 12.90
N PRO A 285 -9.80 -17.48 14.05
CA PRO A 285 -9.43 -16.80 15.29
C PRO A 285 -7.92 -16.93 15.58
N PRO A 286 -7.29 -15.94 16.23
CA PRO A 286 -5.88 -16.01 16.60
C PRO A 286 -5.53 -17.35 17.29
N GLY A 287 -4.46 -18.00 16.83
CA GLY A 287 -3.98 -19.27 17.38
C GLY A 287 -4.78 -20.52 16.97
N SER A 288 -5.88 -20.39 16.21
CA SER A 288 -6.63 -21.54 15.70
C SER A 288 -5.90 -22.21 14.53
N SER A 289 -6.20 -23.50 14.30
CA SER A 289 -5.71 -24.23 13.12
C SER A 289 -6.17 -23.60 11.80
N ALA A 290 -7.37 -22.99 11.80
CA ALA A 290 -7.92 -22.28 10.65
C ALA A 290 -7.11 -21.02 10.26
N ALA A 291 -6.30 -20.46 11.18
CA ALA A 291 -5.40 -19.36 10.86
C ALA A 291 -4.22 -19.80 9.97
N ASN A 292 -3.82 -21.07 10.03
CA ASN A 292 -2.69 -21.62 9.27
C ASN A 292 -3.14 -22.25 7.95
N VAL A 293 -3.84 -21.44 7.13
CA VAL A 293 -4.42 -21.83 5.85
C VAL A 293 -3.42 -21.67 4.70
N ALA A 294 -3.42 -22.60 3.75
CA ALA A 294 -2.58 -22.51 2.55
C ALA A 294 -3.14 -21.51 1.53
N PRO A 295 -2.28 -20.80 0.77
CA PRO A 295 -2.73 -19.95 -0.32
C PRO A 295 -3.32 -20.80 -1.45
N ILE A 296 -4.41 -20.34 -2.05
CA ILE A 296 -5.07 -20.99 -3.19
C ILE A 296 -4.32 -20.79 -4.51
N ARG A 297 -3.48 -19.74 -4.58
CA ARG A 297 -2.59 -19.45 -5.69
C ARG A 297 -1.30 -18.84 -5.16
N THR A 298 -0.21 -19.07 -5.86
CA THR A 298 1.06 -18.39 -5.60
C THR A 298 1.67 -18.01 -6.92
N ILE A 299 1.99 -16.73 -7.11
CA ILE A 299 2.79 -16.24 -8.23
C ILE A 299 4.23 -16.19 -7.74
N SER A 300 5.09 -17.02 -8.29
CA SER A 300 6.51 -17.10 -7.95
C SER A 300 7.29 -17.79 -9.05
N GLY A 301 8.59 -17.53 -9.11
CA GLY A 301 9.48 -18.10 -10.13
C GLY A 301 10.14 -17.04 -11.01
N PRO A 302 11.15 -17.42 -11.80
CA PRO A 302 12.01 -16.49 -12.51
C PRO A 302 11.31 -15.73 -13.65
N ARG A 303 10.26 -16.30 -14.27
CA ARG A 303 9.52 -15.62 -15.35
C ARG A 303 8.58 -14.56 -14.83
N THR A 304 8.25 -14.59 -13.54
CA THR A 304 7.33 -13.62 -12.94
C THR A 304 7.87 -12.20 -13.00
N GLY A 305 9.18 -11.99 -12.98
CA GLY A 305 9.76 -10.65 -12.84
C GLY A 305 9.51 -10.01 -11.48
N LEU A 306 9.05 -10.78 -10.49
CA LEU A 306 8.96 -10.32 -9.10
C LEU A 306 10.36 -10.16 -8.53
N SER A 307 10.64 -8.98 -7.97
CA SER A 307 11.95 -8.67 -7.41
C SER A 307 11.80 -7.67 -6.28
N LEU A 308 11.88 -8.18 -5.05
CA LEU A 308 11.56 -7.49 -3.80
C LEU A 308 10.20 -6.76 -3.90
N PRO A 309 9.09 -7.50 -4.12
CA PRO A 309 7.77 -6.90 -4.30
C PRO A 309 7.27 -6.26 -3.01
N TYR A 310 7.03 -4.94 -3.04
CA TYR A 310 6.45 -4.19 -1.92
C TYR A 310 4.94 -4.01 -2.10
N LEU A 311 4.39 -2.80 -1.93
CA LEU A 311 2.94 -2.59 -1.97
C LEU A 311 2.37 -2.92 -3.35
N ILE A 312 1.17 -3.49 -3.35
CA ILE A 312 0.45 -3.95 -4.54
C ILE A 312 -0.86 -3.19 -4.69
N PHE A 313 -1.35 -3.13 -5.92
CA PHE A 313 -2.65 -2.51 -6.22
C PHE A 313 -3.48 -3.42 -7.12
N LEU A 314 -4.75 -3.56 -6.77
CA LEU A 314 -5.77 -4.19 -7.60
C LEU A 314 -6.70 -3.11 -8.11
N ARG A 315 -7.08 -3.22 -9.38
CA ARG A 315 -8.21 -2.43 -9.87
C ARG A 315 -9.47 -2.99 -9.19
N PRO A 316 -10.33 -2.14 -8.60
CA PRO A 316 -11.63 -2.55 -8.13
C PRO A 316 -12.48 -3.12 -9.27
#